data_AF-A0AAD5N4R7-F1
#
_entry.id   AF-A0AAD5N4R7-F1
#
_cell.length_a   1.000
_cell.length_b   1.000
_cell.length_c   1.000
_cell.angle_alpha   90.00
_cell.angle_beta   90.00
_cell.angle_gamma   90.00
#
_symmetry.space_group_name_H-M   'P 1'
#
loop_
_entity.id
_entity.type
_entity.pdbx_description
1 polymer ?
#
loop_
_entity_poly.entity_id
_entity_poly.type
_entity_poly.pdbx_seq_one_letter_code
_entity_poly.pdbx_strand_id
1 'polypeptide(L)'
;MQGMLLYAQYHVMYTLVISLLIIILLFNVGALPEKPDFPVSELCDLYKQKCDTKLKKMNCKQRAAECLDYVDNGLNVTWNFCMFMNNNTTICRERAIVDFDIIEKAVMDDTFKYDFGE
;
A
#
# COMPACT_ATOMS: atom_id res chain seq x y z
N MET A 1 -48.40 20.19 -19.87
CA MET A 1 -48.18 19.80 -18.46
C MET A 1 -47.78 18.33 -18.29
N GLN A 2 -48.41 17.38 -19.00
CA GLN A 2 -48.06 15.94 -18.93
C GLN A 2 -46.62 15.60 -19.38
N GLY A 3 -46.05 16.29 -20.37
CA GLY A 3 -44.69 16.03 -20.84
C GLY A 3 -43.58 16.34 -19.82
N MET A 4 -43.78 17.35 -18.96
CA MET A 4 -42.82 17.70 -17.90
C MET A 4 -42.87 16.69 -16.74
N LEU A 5 -44.05 16.12 -16.44
CA LEU A 5 -44.22 15.07 -15.44
C LEU A 5 -43.52 13.77 -15.87
N LEU A 6 -43.66 13.38 -17.15
CA LEU A 6 -42.98 12.22 -17.71
C LEU A 6 -41.46 12.39 -17.74
N TYR A 7 -40.96 13.58 -18.10
CA TYR A 7 -39.53 13.89 -18.09
C TYR A 7 -38.95 13.81 -16.66
N ALA A 8 -39.65 14.38 -15.68
CA ALA A 8 -39.23 14.32 -14.28
C ALA A 8 -39.21 12.87 -13.74
N GLN A 9 -40.22 12.06 -14.06
CA GLN A 9 -40.26 10.65 -13.66
C GLN A 9 -39.12 9.84 -14.29
N TYR A 10 -38.85 10.05 -15.58
CA TYR A 10 -37.74 9.38 -16.27
C TYR A 10 -36.38 9.77 -15.68
N HIS A 11 -36.19 11.05 -15.36
CA HIS A 11 -34.95 11.55 -14.79
C HIS A 11 -34.71 10.99 -13.38
N VAL A 12 -35.74 10.92 -12.54
CA VAL A 12 -35.65 10.33 -11.18
C VAL A 12 -35.30 8.84 -11.25
N MET A 13 -35.96 8.09 -12.14
CA MET A 13 -35.67 6.66 -12.32
C MET A 13 -34.23 6.43 -12.81
N TYR A 14 -33.76 7.23 -13.77
CA TYR A 14 -32.40 7.14 -14.30
C TYR A 14 -31.35 7.48 -13.25
N THR A 15 -31.57 8.55 -12.45
CA THR A 15 -30.67 8.91 -11.35
C THR A 15 -30.60 7.80 -10.31
N LEU A 16 -31.74 7.19 -9.92
CA LEU A 16 -31.76 6.08 -8.97
C LEU A 16 -30.99 4.86 -9.47
N VAL A 17 -31.15 4.49 -10.75
CA VAL A 17 -30.44 3.36 -11.35
C VAL A 17 -28.94 3.63 -11.40
N ILE A 18 -28.51 4.83 -11.80
CA ILE A 18 -27.09 5.20 -11.79
C ILE A 18 -26.52 5.16 -10.38
N SER A 19 -27.22 5.74 -9.41
CA SER A 19 -26.79 5.71 -8.00
C SER A 19 -26.65 4.26 -7.50
N LEU A 20 -27.59 3.38 -7.84
CA LEU A 20 -27.50 1.96 -7.48
C LEU A 20 -26.30 1.28 -8.13
N LEU A 21 -26.03 1.55 -9.41
CA LEU A 21 -24.87 0.99 -10.13
C LEU A 21 -23.54 1.47 -9.54
N ILE A 22 -23.44 2.74 -9.16
CA ILE A 22 -22.26 3.29 -8.48
C ILE A 22 -22.07 2.60 -7.12
N ILE A 23 -23.15 2.44 -6.36
CA ILE A 23 -23.12 1.77 -5.05
C ILE A 23 -22.69 0.29 -5.22
N ILE A 24 -23.26 -0.42 -6.19
CA ILE A 24 -22.88 -1.80 -6.51
C ILE A 24 -21.41 -1.87 -6.92
N LEU A 25 -20.91 -0.93 -7.74
CA LEU A 25 -19.49 -0.84 -8.09
C LEU A 25 -18.62 -0.63 -6.85
N LEU A 26 -19.00 0.29 -5.95
CA LEU A 26 -18.29 0.58 -4.70
C LEU A 26 -18.31 -0.60 -3.70
N PHE A 27 -19.35 -1.42 -3.70
CA PHE A 27 -19.41 -2.63 -2.88
C PHE A 27 -18.72 -3.85 -3.53
N ASN A 28 -18.59 -3.88 -4.86
CA ASN A 28 -17.89 -4.95 -5.59
C ASN A 28 -16.39 -4.68 -5.78
N VAL A 29 -15.88 -3.49 -5.46
CA VAL A 29 -14.47 -3.35 -5.05
C VAL A 29 -14.37 -4.02 -3.69
N GLY A 30 -14.28 -5.35 -3.70
CA GLY A 30 -13.93 -6.11 -2.52
C GLY A 30 -12.67 -5.49 -1.96
N ALA A 31 -12.76 -4.90 -0.77
CA ALA A 31 -11.60 -4.38 -0.08
C ALA A 31 -10.57 -5.50 -0.05
N LEU A 32 -9.42 -5.29 -0.67
CA LEU A 32 -8.34 -6.25 -0.58
C LEU A 32 -8.10 -6.48 0.91
N PRO A 33 -7.91 -7.73 1.34
CA PRO A 33 -7.59 -8.03 2.72
C PRO A 33 -6.42 -7.16 3.16
N GLU A 34 -6.44 -6.77 4.43
CA GLU A 34 -5.37 -5.93 4.97
C GLU A 34 -4.04 -6.68 4.92
N LYS A 35 -3.00 -5.95 4.52
CA LYS A 35 -1.62 -6.43 4.56
C LYS A 35 -1.25 -6.80 6.00
N PRO A 36 -0.42 -7.81 6.22
CA PRO A 36 0.15 -8.06 7.55
C PRO A 36 0.87 -6.83 8.11
N ASP A 37 0.79 -6.66 9.42
CA ASP A 37 1.61 -5.71 10.16
C ASP A 37 3.05 -6.22 10.25
N PHE A 38 3.99 -5.32 9.97
CA PHE A 38 5.42 -5.57 10.07
C PHE A 38 6.06 -4.50 10.97
N PRO A 39 7.15 -4.83 11.70
CA PRO A 39 7.81 -3.92 12.62
C PRO A 39 8.68 -2.87 11.88
N VAL A 40 8.09 -2.12 10.95
CA VAL A 40 8.78 -1.15 10.08
C VAL A 40 9.46 -0.05 10.88
N SER A 41 8.75 0.53 11.86
CA SER A 41 9.31 1.60 12.70
C SER A 41 10.52 1.10 13.51
N GLU A 42 10.41 -0.08 14.10
CA GLU A 42 11.48 -0.66 14.93
C GLU A 42 12.73 -0.95 14.09
N LEU A 43 12.54 -1.50 12.88
CA LEU A 43 13.63 -1.74 11.92
C LEU A 43 14.33 -0.43 11.53
N CYS A 44 13.58 0.61 11.19
CA CYS A 44 14.18 1.88 10.76
C CYS A 44 14.81 2.68 11.91
N ASP A 45 14.30 2.54 13.13
CA ASP A 45 14.95 3.07 14.34
C ASP A 45 16.26 2.33 14.63
N LEU A 46 16.29 1.00 14.48
CA LEU A 46 17.51 0.21 14.61
C LEU A 46 18.54 0.61 13.54
N TYR A 47 18.09 0.79 12.30
CA TYR A 47 18.93 1.28 11.21
C TYR A 47 19.49 2.68 11.51
N LYS A 48 18.67 3.60 12.04
CA LYS A 48 19.13 4.94 12.44
C LYS A 48 20.26 4.86 13.46
N GLN A 49 20.10 4.05 14.51
CA GLN A 49 21.14 3.82 15.51
C GLN A 49 22.41 3.24 14.88
N LYS A 50 22.27 2.25 13.98
CA LYS A 50 23.40 1.70 13.22
C LYS A 50 24.08 2.77 12.34
N CYS A 51 23.29 3.62 11.70
CA CYS A 51 23.78 4.70 10.86
C CYS A 51 24.62 5.69 11.67
N ASP A 52 24.12 6.13 12.83
CA ASP A 52 24.80 7.09 13.69
C ASP A 52 26.09 6.50 14.30
N THR A 53 26.03 5.24 14.75
CA THR A 53 27.12 4.64 15.56
C THR A 53 28.16 3.90 14.73
N LYS A 54 27.74 3.14 13.71
CA LYS A 54 28.61 2.25 12.94
C LYS A 54 28.97 2.83 11.58
N LEU A 55 27.99 3.34 10.83
CA LEU A 55 28.23 3.88 9.48
C LEU A 55 28.76 5.31 9.51
N LYS A 56 28.48 6.07 10.59
CA LYS A 56 28.90 7.46 10.80
C LYS A 56 28.55 8.38 9.63
N LYS A 57 27.39 8.17 9.01
CA LYS A 57 26.90 9.06 7.94
C LYS A 57 26.38 10.36 8.56
N MET A 58 26.51 11.48 7.83
CA MET A 58 26.02 12.77 8.33
C MET A 58 24.50 12.94 8.18
N ASN A 59 23.86 12.14 7.30
CA ASN A 59 22.46 12.27 6.93
C ASN A 59 21.56 11.17 7.53
N CYS A 60 21.91 10.60 8.68
CA CYS A 60 21.19 9.46 9.26
C CYS A 60 19.70 9.73 9.53
N LYS A 61 19.32 10.97 9.86
CA LYS A 61 17.89 11.36 9.97
C LYS A 61 17.15 11.20 8.64
N GLN A 62 17.73 11.67 7.54
CA GLN A 62 17.16 11.56 6.21
C GLN A 62 17.11 10.09 5.78
N ARG A 63 18.21 9.35 5.98
CA ARG A 63 18.29 7.91 5.66
C ARG A 63 17.28 7.07 6.45
N ALA A 64 16.96 7.44 7.69
CA ALA A 64 15.93 6.76 8.48
C ALA A 64 14.52 7.01 7.93
N ALA A 65 14.25 8.22 7.42
CA ALA A 65 13.00 8.50 6.71
C ALA A 65 12.91 7.72 5.40
N GLU A 66 14.00 7.68 4.61
CA GLU A 66 14.08 6.86 3.39
C GLU A 66 13.87 5.37 3.69
N CYS A 67 14.34 4.87 4.84
CA CYS A 67 14.07 3.50 5.27
C CYS A 67 12.57 3.25 5.45
N LEU A 68 11.85 4.16 6.13
CA LEU A 68 10.41 4.01 6.36
C LEU A 68 9.68 3.92 5.02
N ASP A 69 9.97 4.85 4.12
CA ASP A 69 9.34 4.89 2.80
C ASP A 69 9.70 3.66 1.96
N TYR A 70 10.96 3.22 1.99
CA TYR A 70 11.43 2.04 1.26
C TYR A 70 10.73 0.76 1.72
N VAL A 71 10.69 0.54 3.04
CA VAL A 71 10.12 -0.68 3.63
C VAL A 71 8.60 -0.70 3.42
N ASP A 72 7.91 0.41 3.71
CA ASP A 72 6.45 0.46 3.58
C ASP A 72 6.02 0.29 2.11
N ASN A 73 6.66 1.01 1.18
CA ASN A 73 6.37 0.85 -0.24
C ASN A 73 6.70 -0.55 -0.75
N GLY A 74 7.84 -1.13 -0.37
CA GLY A 74 8.22 -2.48 -0.77
C GLY A 74 7.20 -3.53 -0.33
N LEU A 75 6.70 -3.41 0.90
CA LEU A 75 5.68 -4.31 1.44
C LEU A 75 4.30 -4.08 0.80
N ASN A 76 3.93 -2.83 0.53
CA ASN A 76 2.67 -2.50 -0.16
C ASN A 76 2.66 -3.03 -1.60
N VAL A 77 3.75 -2.85 -2.34
CA VAL A 77 3.90 -3.39 -3.70
C VAL A 77 3.83 -4.91 -3.68
N THR A 78 4.56 -5.56 -2.76
CA THR A 78 4.54 -7.02 -2.60
C THR A 78 3.13 -7.53 -2.35
N TRP A 79 2.42 -6.93 -1.40
CA TRP A 79 1.06 -7.31 -1.04
C TRP A 79 0.09 -7.13 -2.20
N ASN A 80 0.03 -5.93 -2.77
CA ASN A 80 -0.91 -5.60 -3.83
C ASN A 80 -0.66 -6.43 -5.07
N PHE A 81 0.60 -6.61 -5.46
CA PHE A 81 0.95 -7.43 -6.62
C PHE A 81 0.61 -8.90 -6.39
N CYS A 82 0.89 -9.45 -5.20
CA CYS A 82 0.53 -10.81 -4.89
C CYS A 82 -0.99 -11.00 -4.90
N MET A 83 -1.75 -10.16 -4.19
CA MET A 83 -3.21 -10.27 -4.14
C MET A 83 -3.86 -10.12 -5.51
N PHE A 84 -3.28 -9.29 -6.40
CA PHE A 84 -3.72 -9.15 -7.79
C PHE A 84 -3.47 -10.42 -8.61
N MET A 85 -2.28 -11.02 -8.50
CA MET A 85 -1.90 -12.22 -9.25
C MET A 85 -2.51 -13.50 -8.66
N ASN A 86 -2.72 -13.51 -7.35
CA ASN A 86 -3.10 -14.65 -6.55
C ASN A 86 -3.95 -14.16 -5.37
N ASN A 87 -5.27 -14.30 -5.48
CA ASN A 87 -6.22 -13.86 -4.45
C ASN A 87 -6.23 -14.77 -3.20
N ASN A 88 -5.18 -15.58 -2.98
CA ASN A 88 -5.02 -16.41 -1.79
C ASN A 88 -4.21 -15.67 -0.73
N THR A 89 -4.90 -15.24 0.33
CA THR A 89 -4.34 -14.47 1.44
C THR A 89 -3.23 -15.19 2.19
N THR A 90 -3.31 -16.51 2.34
CA THR A 90 -2.29 -17.30 3.03
C THR A 90 -0.97 -17.27 2.26
N ILE A 91 -1.02 -17.52 0.95
CA ILE A 91 0.16 -17.49 0.08
C ILE A 91 0.76 -16.08 0.06
N CYS A 92 -0.07 -15.05 -0.06
CA CYS A 92 0.43 -13.67 -0.08
C CYS A 92 0.99 -13.20 1.27
N ARG A 93 0.49 -13.73 2.38
CA ARG A 93 1.08 -13.49 3.71
C ARG A 93 2.46 -14.12 3.82
N GLU A 94 2.62 -15.38 3.41
CA GLU A 94 3.93 -16.06 3.38
C GLU A 94 4.92 -15.32 2.48
N ARG A 95 4.46 -14.85 1.31
CA ARG A 95 5.29 -14.05 0.41
C ARG A 95 5.73 -12.72 1.04
N ALA A 96 4.82 -12.01 1.69
CA ALA A 96 5.14 -10.74 2.35
C ALA A 96 6.15 -10.92 3.49
N ILE A 97 6.11 -12.05 4.22
CA ILE A 97 7.12 -12.39 5.24
C ILE A 97 8.49 -12.58 4.60
N VAL A 98 8.59 -13.36 3.53
CA VAL A 98 9.85 -13.57 2.81
C VAL A 98 10.42 -12.25 2.27
N ASP A 99 9.58 -11.39 1.70
CA ASP A 99 10.04 -10.10 1.17
C ASP A 99 10.41 -9.12 2.29
N PHE A 100 9.76 -9.19 3.46
CA PHE A 100 10.19 -8.45 4.64
C PHE A 100 11.61 -8.84 5.07
N ASP A 101 11.93 -10.15 5.14
CA ASP A 101 13.29 -10.61 5.51
C ASP A 101 14.35 -10.11 4.51
N ILE A 102 14.02 -10.07 3.21
CA ILE A 102 14.91 -9.55 2.16
C ILE A 102 15.12 -8.03 2.34
N ILE A 103 14.04 -7.30 2.58
CA ILE A 103 14.06 -5.85 2.83
C ILE A 103 14.85 -5.53 4.09
N GLU A 104 14.61 -6.25 5.20
CA GLU A 104 15.34 -6.11 6.45
C GLU A 104 16.84 -6.27 6.20
N LYS A 105 17.24 -7.31 5.47
CA LYS A 105 18.64 -7.52 5.11
C LYS A 105 19.21 -6.37 4.30
N ALA A 106 18.48 -5.88 3.29
CA ALA A 106 18.93 -4.74 2.48
C ALA A 106 19.09 -3.45 3.28
N VAL A 107 18.14 -3.18 4.20
CA VAL A 107 18.19 -2.06 5.15
C VAL A 107 19.40 -2.19 6.07
N MET A 108 19.54 -3.35 6.70
CA MET A 108 20.61 -3.59 7.65
C MET A 108 21.97 -3.62 6.97
N ASP A 109 22.11 -4.07 5.73
CA ASP A 109 23.36 -4.01 4.98
C ASP A 109 23.63 -2.62 4.36
N ASP A 110 22.73 -1.64 4.56
CA ASP A 110 22.79 -0.31 3.96
C ASP A 110 22.90 -0.34 2.42
N THR A 111 22.31 -1.36 1.81
CA THR A 111 22.26 -1.54 0.34
C THR A 111 20.93 -1.11 -0.26
N PHE A 112 19.94 -0.78 0.57
CA PHE A 112 18.69 -0.21 0.10
C PHE A 112 18.92 1.16 -0.56
N LYS A 113 18.34 1.32 -1.75
CA LYS A 113 18.33 2.55 -2.53
C LYS A 113 16.90 2.97 -2.70
N TYR A 114 16.64 4.24 -2.43
CA TYR A 114 15.37 4.87 -2.71
C TYR A 114 15.59 5.81 -3.91
N ASP A 115 15.68 5.22 -5.10
CA ASP A 115 15.73 5.95 -6.37
C ASP A 115 14.29 6.05 -6.91
N PHE A 116 13.56 7.08 -6.52
CA PHE A 116 12.48 7.59 -7.36
C PHE A 116 13.03 8.86 -8.00
N GLY A 117 13.38 8.75 -9.28
CA GLY A 117 14.15 9.74 -10.03
C GLY A 117 13.71 11.18 -9.83
N GLU A 118 14.71 12.07 -9.79
CA GLU A 118 14.57 13.46 -10.25
C GLU A 118 14.24 13.51 -11.75
#